data_AF-S9P111-F1
#
_entry.id   AF-S9P111-F1
#
_cell.length_a   1.000
_cell.length_b   1.000
_cell.length_c   1.000
_cell.angle_alpha   90.00
_cell.angle_beta   90.00
_cell.angle_gamma   90.00
#
_symmetry.space_group_name_H-M   'P 1'
#
loop_
_entity.id
_entity.type
_entity.pdbx_description
1 polymer ?
#
loop_
_entity_poly.entity_id
_entity_poly.type
_entity_poly.pdbx_seq_one_letter_code
_entity_poly.pdbx_strand_id
1 'polypeptide(L)'
;MQVFSGLVAEAERSRKVTRLVRGQLVRELAEELPNGWPTVLDDANRLKVAMALGTWFAYTPETHKERVDKAGDSLLATPPPPGWLPRGPDDELLLTLLPDETV
;
A
#
# COMPACT_ATOMS: atom_id res chain seq x y z
N MET A 1 3.21 -15.14 13.32
CA MET A 1 4.16 -14.05 12.99
C MET A 1 5.47 -14.51 12.33
N GLN A 2 5.68 -15.79 11.99
CA GLN A 2 6.97 -16.28 11.46
C GLN A 2 7.09 -16.22 9.93
N VAL A 3 5.96 -16.18 9.20
CA VAL A 3 5.94 -16.15 7.72
C VAL A 3 6.27 -14.76 7.19
N PHE A 4 5.75 -13.71 7.82
CA PHE A 4 5.96 -12.33 7.37
C PHE A 4 7.42 -11.86 7.55
N SER A 5 8.07 -12.25 8.64
CA SER A 5 9.49 -11.95 8.85
C SER A 5 10.41 -12.64 7.83
N GLY A 6 10.07 -13.87 7.40
CA GLY A 6 10.79 -14.56 6.33
C GLY A 6 10.66 -13.87 4.97
N LEU A 7 9.46 -13.36 4.64
CA LEU A 7 9.22 -12.60 3.41
C LEU A 7 9.96 -11.27 3.40
N VAL A 8 9.99 -10.55 4.53
CA VAL A 8 10.74 -9.29 4.66
C VAL A 8 12.23 -9.54 4.48
N ALA A 9 12.79 -10.54 5.18
CA ALA A 9 14.22 -10.86 5.06
C ALA A 9 14.62 -11.26 3.63
N GLU A 10 13.78 -11.99 2.92
CA GLU A 10 14.03 -12.33 1.51
C GLU A 10 13.90 -11.12 0.58
N ALA A 11 12.91 -10.26 0.82
CA ALA A 11 12.75 -9.02 0.08
C ALA A 11 13.93 -8.07 0.32
N GLU A 12 14.50 -8.02 1.53
CA GLU A 12 15.73 -7.27 1.82
C GLU A 12 16.92 -7.82 1.03
N ARG A 13 17.15 -9.15 1.09
CA ARG A 13 18.24 -9.80 0.35
C ARG A 13 18.15 -9.60 -1.16
N SER A 14 16.93 -9.64 -1.70
CA SER A 14 16.67 -9.48 -3.13
C SER A 14 16.44 -8.03 -3.58
N ARG A 15 16.52 -7.05 -2.67
CA ARG A 15 16.23 -5.62 -2.90
C ARG A 15 14.83 -5.37 -3.49
N LYS A 16 13.84 -6.12 -3.00
CA LYS A 16 12.43 -6.07 -3.41
C LYS A 16 11.49 -5.64 -2.28
N VAL A 17 12.00 -5.00 -1.23
CA VAL A 17 11.18 -4.55 -0.09
C VAL A 17 10.10 -3.58 -0.54
N THR A 18 10.42 -2.62 -1.41
CA THR A 18 9.41 -1.69 -1.96
C THR A 18 8.30 -2.44 -2.70
N ARG A 19 8.64 -3.42 -3.53
CA ARG A 19 7.64 -4.26 -4.22
C ARG A 19 6.80 -5.10 -3.26
N LEU A 20 7.40 -5.64 -2.21
CA LEU A 20 6.68 -6.36 -1.14
C LEU A 20 5.66 -5.43 -0.46
N VAL A 21 6.09 -4.21 -0.12
CA VAL A 21 5.25 -3.19 0.52
C VAL A 21 4.09 -2.76 -0.39
N ARG A 22 4.31 -2.58 -1.70
CA ARG A 22 3.22 -2.37 -2.67
C ARG A 22 2.25 -3.55 -2.70
N GLY A 23 2.77 -4.78 -2.65
CA GLY A 23 1.94 -5.99 -2.63
C GLY A 23 1.09 -6.10 -1.37
N GLN A 24 1.61 -5.66 -0.23
CA GLN A 24 0.84 -5.57 1.00
C GLN A 24 -0.30 -4.57 0.86
N LEU A 25 -0.07 -3.38 0.31
CA LEU A 25 -1.14 -2.39 0.06
C LEU A 25 -2.25 -2.96 -0.84
N VAL A 26 -1.90 -3.69 -1.90
CA VAL A 26 -2.88 -4.35 -2.79
C VAL A 26 -3.83 -5.25 -1.99
N ARG A 27 -3.27 -6.04 -1.06
CA ARG A 27 -4.06 -6.91 -0.19
C ARG A 27 -4.97 -6.11 0.74
N GLU A 28 -4.45 -5.10 1.44
CA GLU A 28 -5.23 -4.29 2.37
C GLU A 28 -6.37 -3.53 1.66
N LEU A 29 -6.11 -3.02 0.46
CA LEU A 29 -7.15 -2.40 -0.37
C LEU A 29 -8.22 -3.40 -0.80
N ALA A 30 -7.85 -4.62 -1.17
CA ALA A 30 -8.82 -5.65 -1.55
C ALA A 30 -9.68 -6.12 -0.37
N GLU A 31 -9.11 -6.18 0.84
CA GLU A 31 -9.82 -6.57 2.06
C GLU A 31 -10.80 -5.48 2.52
N GLU A 32 -10.37 -4.21 2.57
CA GLU A 32 -11.20 -3.10 3.09
C GLU A 32 -12.09 -2.42 2.03
N LEU A 33 -11.65 -2.44 0.77
CA LEU A 33 -12.31 -1.79 -0.38
C LEU A 33 -12.49 -2.80 -1.54
N PRO A 34 -13.29 -3.87 -1.36
CA PRO A 34 -13.44 -4.92 -2.38
C PRO A 34 -14.05 -4.43 -3.70
N ASN A 35 -14.69 -3.26 -3.71
CA ASN A 35 -15.24 -2.62 -4.90
C ASN A 35 -14.31 -1.51 -5.46
N GLY A 36 -13.08 -1.43 -4.96
CA GLY A 36 -12.10 -0.40 -5.29
C GLY A 36 -12.33 0.93 -4.59
N TRP A 37 -11.52 1.92 -4.97
CA TRP A 37 -11.50 3.23 -4.35
C TRP A 37 -12.89 3.91 -4.40
N PRO A 38 -13.35 4.52 -3.30
CA PRO A 38 -14.69 5.07 -3.22
C PRO A 38 -14.86 6.30 -4.13
N THR A 39 -16.06 6.46 -4.69
CA THR A 39 -16.44 7.67 -5.45
C THR A 39 -16.46 8.91 -4.56
N VAL A 40 -16.80 8.76 -3.28
CA VAL A 40 -16.87 9.85 -2.30
C VAL A 40 -16.25 9.39 -0.98
N LEU A 41 -15.33 10.19 -0.44
CA LEU A 41 -14.78 10.01 0.91
C LEU A 41 -15.73 10.63 1.96
N ASP A 42 -16.87 9.98 2.18
CA ASP A 42 -17.74 10.22 3.34
C ASP A 42 -17.18 9.52 4.60
N ASP A 43 -17.81 9.68 5.75
CA ASP A 43 -17.30 9.15 7.02
C ASP A 43 -17.11 7.63 7.00
N ALA A 44 -18.03 6.89 6.37
CA ALA A 44 -17.94 5.43 6.29
C ALA A 44 -16.79 4.98 5.36
N ASN A 45 -16.65 5.63 4.21
CA ASN A 45 -15.58 5.33 3.26
C ASN A 45 -14.21 5.79 3.78
N ARG A 46 -14.16 6.93 4.48
CA ARG A 46 -12.94 7.42 5.15
C ARG A 46 -12.42 6.42 6.17
N LEU A 47 -13.31 5.82 6.97
CA LEU A 47 -12.90 4.81 7.94
C LEU A 47 -12.27 3.59 7.25
N LYS A 48 -12.87 3.08 6.17
CA LYS A 48 -12.31 1.94 5.41
C LYS A 48 -10.95 2.26 4.79
N VAL A 49 -10.83 3.42 4.16
CA VAL A 49 -9.54 3.88 3.60
C VAL A 49 -8.50 4.00 4.71
N ALA A 50 -8.86 4.58 5.85
CA ALA A 50 -7.96 4.73 6.99
C ALA A 50 -7.53 3.37 7.57
N MET A 51 -8.42 2.38 7.64
CA MET A 51 -8.07 1.03 8.06
C MET A 51 -7.09 0.38 7.08
N ALA A 52 -7.33 0.48 5.78
CA ALA A 52 -6.41 -0.07 4.77
C ALA A 52 -5.02 0.56 4.87
N LEU A 53 -4.94 1.90 4.90
CA LEU A 53 -3.66 2.61 4.95
C LEU A 53 -2.95 2.45 6.31
N GLY A 54 -3.71 2.43 7.41
CA GLY A 54 -3.17 2.22 8.76
C GLY A 54 -2.57 0.82 8.93
N THR A 55 -3.27 -0.21 8.45
CA THR A 55 -2.77 -1.59 8.48
C THR A 55 -1.56 -1.76 7.57
N TRP A 56 -1.58 -1.15 6.37
CA TRP A 56 -0.42 -1.11 5.49
C TRP A 56 0.81 -0.49 6.16
N PHE A 57 0.66 0.65 6.82
CA PHE A 57 1.74 1.31 7.56
C PHE A 57 2.23 0.45 8.74
N ALA A 58 1.31 -0.15 9.50
CA ALA A 58 1.64 -0.97 10.67
C ALA A 58 2.50 -2.20 10.32
N TYR A 59 2.25 -2.82 9.17
CA TYR A 59 3.03 -3.96 8.68
C TYR A 59 4.25 -3.57 7.83
N THR A 60 4.43 -2.30 7.51
CA THR A 60 5.58 -1.84 6.74
C THR A 60 6.86 -1.92 7.60
N PRO A 61 7.97 -2.49 7.08
CA PRO A 61 9.26 -2.48 7.77
C PRO A 61 9.72 -1.07 8.11
N GLU A 62 10.42 -0.88 9.24
CA GLU A 62 10.83 0.47 9.69
C GLU A 62 11.64 1.24 8.64
N THR A 63 12.45 0.55 7.84
CA THR A 63 13.23 1.15 6.75
C THR A 63 12.36 1.82 5.67
N HIS A 64 11.08 1.50 5.59
CA HIS A 64 10.15 1.95 4.55
C HIS A 64 8.99 2.79 5.08
N LYS A 65 8.82 2.92 6.41
CA LYS A 65 7.65 3.60 6.99
C LYS A 65 7.49 5.04 6.54
N GLU A 66 8.57 5.83 6.55
CA GLU A 66 8.50 7.24 6.11
C GLU A 66 8.05 7.37 4.63
N ARG A 67 8.48 6.44 3.78
CA ARG A 67 8.09 6.42 2.36
C ARG A 67 6.62 6.05 2.19
N VAL A 68 6.16 5.07 2.97
CA VAL A 68 4.76 4.62 2.99
C VAL A 68 3.83 5.70 3.56
N ASP A 69 4.26 6.42 4.59
CA ASP A 69 3.52 7.54 5.18
C ASP A 69 3.23 8.62 4.13
N LYS A 70 4.29 9.10 3.45
CA LYS A 70 4.18 10.08 2.35
C LYS A 70 3.34 9.58 1.18
N ALA A 71 3.41 8.29 0.87
CA ALA A 71 2.59 7.66 -0.16
C ALA A 71 1.11 7.61 0.26
N GLY A 72 0.81 7.28 1.51
CA GLY A 72 -0.53 7.34 2.09
C GLY A 72 -1.11 8.76 2.02
N ASP A 73 -0.34 9.75 2.45
CA ASP A 73 -0.71 11.17 2.34
C ASP A 73 -1.02 11.58 0.91
N SER A 74 -0.21 11.13 -0.05
CA SER A 74 -0.39 11.41 -1.47
C SER A 74 -1.68 10.79 -2.03
N LEU A 75 -2.02 9.57 -1.62
CA LEU A 75 -3.29 8.93 -1.98
C LEU A 75 -4.50 9.68 -1.40
N LEU A 76 -4.39 10.22 -0.19
CA LEU A 76 -5.48 10.99 0.41
C LEU A 76 -5.62 12.38 -0.22
N ALA A 77 -4.51 13.03 -0.54
CA ALA A 77 -4.49 14.34 -1.18
C ALA A 77 -4.94 14.28 -2.65
N THR A 78 -4.51 13.23 -3.38
CA THR A 78 -4.83 13.00 -4.80
C THR A 78 -5.39 11.59 -4.97
N PRO A 79 -6.68 11.39 -4.66
CA PRO A 79 -7.29 10.07 -4.71
C PRO A 79 -7.27 9.48 -6.12
N PRO A 80 -7.06 8.16 -6.25
CA PRO A 80 -7.18 7.47 -7.52
C PRO A 80 -8.63 7.51 -8.05
N PRO A 81 -8.84 7.17 -9.34
CA PRO A 81 -10.18 7.12 -9.91
C PRO A 81 -11.12 6.17 -9.14
N PRO A 82 -12.43 6.47 -9.07
CA PRO A 82 -13.40 5.58 -8.45
C PRO A 82 -13.36 4.17 -9.06
N GLY A 83 -13.45 3.15 -8.20
CA GLY A 83 -13.35 1.75 -8.60
C GLY A 83 -11.93 1.26 -8.89
N TRP A 84 -10.90 2.11 -8.73
CA TRP A 84 -9.52 1.66 -8.82
C TRP A 84 -9.22 0.65 -7.71
N LEU A 85 -8.80 -0.54 -8.12
CA LEU A 85 -8.32 -1.62 -7.25
C LEU A 85 -7.13 -2.27 -7.97
N PRO A 86 -5.89 -2.06 -7.50
CA PRO A 86 -4.72 -2.60 -8.16
C PRO A 86 -4.76 -4.13 -8.11
N ARG A 87 -4.40 -4.80 -9.22
CA ARG A 87 -4.38 -6.28 -9.29
C ARG A 87 -3.07 -6.90 -8.81
N GLY A 88 -2.05 -6.07 -8.57
CA GLY A 88 -0.74 -6.52 -8.17
C GLY A 88 0.19 -5.35 -7.81
N PRO A 89 1.38 -5.66 -7.27
CA PRO A 89 2.32 -4.66 -6.77
C PRO A 89 2.94 -3.78 -7.86
N ASP A 90 2.79 -4.16 -9.13
CA ASP A 90 3.37 -3.47 -10.28
C ASP A 90 2.31 -2.66 -11.05
N ASP A 91 1.18 -2.35 -10.39
CA ASP A 91 0.19 -1.39 -10.88
C ASP A 91 0.83 -0.01 -11.14
N GLU A 92 0.46 0.64 -12.25
CA GLU A 92 1.10 1.88 -12.71
C GLU A 92 1.03 3.02 -11.69
N LEU A 93 -0.10 3.15 -10.97
CA LEU A 93 -0.25 4.16 -9.93
C LEU A 93 0.63 3.81 -8.73
N LEU A 94 0.71 2.54 -8.35
CA LEU A 94 1.56 2.10 -7.24
C LEU A 94 3.06 2.30 -7.56
N LEU A 95 3.47 2.06 -8.81
CA LEU A 95 4.85 2.31 -9.26
C LEU A 95 5.20 3.80 -9.23
N THR A 96 4.24 4.66 -9.52
CA THR A 96 4.40 6.12 -9.45
C THR A 96 4.44 6.61 -8.00
N LEU A 97 3.56 6.06 -7.16
CA LEU A 97 3.41 6.45 -5.76
C LEU A 97 4.61 6.03 -4.90
N LEU A 98 5.09 4.81 -5.11
CA LEU A 98 6.16 4.21 -4.32
C LEU A 98 7.15 3.50 -5.26
N PRO A 99 8.02 4.25 -5.97
CA PRO A 99 8.94 3.69 -6.95
C PRO A 99 10.01 2.81 -6.31
N ASP A 100 10.55 1.85 -7.07
CA ASP A 100 11.65 1.02 -6.62
C ASP A 100 12.87 1.86 -6.21
N GLU A 101 13.62 1.38 -5.22
CA GLU A 101 14.87 2.02 -4.82
C GLU A 101 15.89 1.91 -5.95
N THR A 102 16.38 3.05 -6.42
CA THR A 102 17.53 3.08 -7.32
C THR A 102 18.77 2.73 -6.49
N VAL A 103 19.36 1.58 -6.80
CA VAL A 103 20.65 1.10 -6.24
C VAL A 103 21.74 2.15 -6.40
#